data_AF-A3ZPI6-F1
#
_entry.id   AF-A3ZPI6-F1
#
_cell.length_a   1.000
_cell.length_b   1.000
_cell.length_c   1.000
_cell.angle_alpha   90.00
_cell.angle_beta   90.00
_cell.angle_gamma   90.00
#
_symmetry.space_group_name_H-M   'P 1'
#
loop_
_entity.id
_entity.type
_entity.pdbx_description
1 polymer ?
#
loop_
_entity_poly.entity_id
_entity_poly.type
_entity_poly.pdbx_seq_one_letter_code
_entity_poly.pdbx_strand_id
1 'polypeptide(L)'
;MHPGPALIDCDDCRQFVYDLEKGTRQTIACGPERREQPQPRLPGMPLQCGKCPKQSPSNAERLKLSPKNWRTLKLWREAKATFGRCLTRRMARDAIIRRNFAELDAIHAQVERAEQAAQFSLLAMRS
;
A
#
# COMPACT_ATOMS: atom_id res chain seq x y z
N MET A 1 2.25 1.53 -9.98
CA MET A 1 2.00 1.26 -8.54
C MET A 1 3.34 1.24 -7.82
N HIS A 2 3.44 1.70 -6.56
CA HIS A 2 4.68 1.69 -5.79
C HIS A 2 4.57 0.74 -4.58
N PRO A 3 4.63 -0.59 -4.79
CA PRO A 3 4.38 -1.58 -3.73
C PRO A 3 5.44 -1.53 -2.63
N GLY A 4 6.72 -1.47 -2.98
CA GLY A 4 7.82 -1.39 -2.01
C GLY A 4 7.68 -0.20 -1.06
N PRO A 5 7.57 1.05 -1.57
CA PRO A 5 7.46 2.21 -0.70
C PRO A 5 6.19 2.23 0.15
N ALA A 6 5.11 1.55 -0.27
CA ALA A 6 3.90 1.43 0.53
C ALA A 6 4.12 0.64 1.83
N LEU A 7 5.01 -0.36 1.83
CA LEU A 7 5.32 -1.23 2.97
C LEU A 7 6.30 -0.60 3.98
N ILE A 8 7.05 0.42 3.57
CA ILE A 8 8.11 1.01 4.39
C ILE A 8 7.54 2.00 5.42
N ASP A 9 7.84 1.82 6.70
CA ASP A 9 7.57 2.84 7.71
C ASP A 9 8.61 3.98 7.66
N CYS A 10 8.17 5.23 7.80
CA CYS A 10 9.08 6.38 7.68
C CYS A 10 10.03 6.53 8.87
N ASP A 11 9.62 6.15 10.07
CA ASP A 11 10.49 6.21 11.26
C ASP A 11 11.50 5.08 11.20
N ASP A 12 11.09 3.89 10.75
CA ASP A 12 12.02 2.78 10.51
C ASP A 12 13.02 3.08 9.38
N CYS A 13 12.56 3.73 8.31
CA CYS A 13 13.41 4.15 7.19
C CYS A 13 14.47 5.18 7.60
N ARG A 14 14.27 5.93 8.70
CA ARG A 14 15.32 6.81 9.26
C ARG A 14 16.43 6.03 9.95
N GLN A 15 16.13 4.82 10.42
CA GLN A 15 17.08 4.00 11.17
C GLN A 15 17.83 3.02 10.26
N PHE A 16 17.16 2.48 9.23
CA PHE A 16 17.71 1.43 8.37
C PHE A 16 17.72 1.79 6.88
N VAL A 17 18.62 1.15 6.13
CA VAL A 17 18.65 1.25 4.67
C VAL A 17 17.62 0.30 4.06
N TYR A 18 16.87 0.79 3.08
CA TYR A 18 15.81 0.04 2.41
C TYR A 18 16.06 -0.11 0.91
N ASP A 19 15.62 -1.24 0.37
CA ASP A 19 15.34 -1.41 -1.05
C ASP A 19 13.95 -0.83 -1.34
N LEU A 20 13.90 0.30 -2.05
CA LEU A 20 12.64 0.97 -2.36
C LEU A 20 11.77 0.21 -3.36
N GLU A 21 12.34 -0.68 -4.18
CA GLU A 21 11.57 -1.47 -5.13
C GLU A 21 10.81 -2.58 -4.40
N LYS A 22 11.52 -3.29 -3.52
CA LYS A 22 10.99 -4.45 -2.78
C LYS A 22 10.28 -4.08 -1.48
N GLY A 23 10.60 -2.92 -0.90
CA GLY A 23 10.08 -2.52 0.41
C GLY A 23 10.72 -3.24 1.59
N THR A 24 11.90 -3.85 1.38
CA THR A 24 12.60 -4.64 2.39
C THR A 24 13.86 -3.94 2.89
N ARG A 25 14.23 -4.17 4.16
CA ARG A 25 15.51 -3.69 4.70
C ARG A 25 16.67 -4.33 3.94
N GLN A 26 17.70 -3.56 3.63
CA GLN A 26 18.97 -4.10 3.19
C GLN A 26 19.68 -4.73 4.38
N THR A 27 20.33 -5.86 4.17
CA THR A 27 21.08 -6.57 5.20
C THR A 27 22.57 -6.52 4.90
N ILE A 28 23.37 -6.56 5.96
CA ILE A 28 24.83 -6.70 5.92
C ILE A 28 25.23 -7.91 6.77
N ALA A 29 26.28 -8.62 6.36
CA ALA A 29 26.84 -9.70 7.14
C ALA A 29 27.70 -9.13 8.28
N CYS A 30 27.38 -9.47 9.53
CA CYS A 30 28.09 -8.98 10.71
C CYS A 30 28.64 -10.12 11.57
N GLY A 31 29.77 -9.85 12.24
CA GLY A 31 30.42 -10.77 13.17
C GLY A 31 31.20 -11.92 12.51
N PRO A 32 31.85 -12.77 13.33
CA PRO A 32 32.69 -13.88 12.86
C PRO A 32 31.88 -14.94 12.09
N GLU A 33 30.60 -15.11 12.43
CA GLU A 33 29.69 -16.06 11.77
C GLU A 33 28.97 -15.47 10.54
N ARG A 34 29.23 -14.21 10.18
CA ARG A 34 28.61 -13.54 9.01
C ARG A 34 27.08 -13.61 8.97
N ARG A 35 26.42 -13.43 10.11
CA ARG A 35 24.95 -13.41 10.19
C ARG A 35 24.41 -12.15 9.52
N GLU A 36 23.38 -12.30 8.69
CA GLU A 36 22.71 -11.16 8.08
C GLU A 36 21.93 -10.36 9.12
N GLN A 37 22.19 -9.06 9.18
CA GLN A 37 21.50 -8.12 10.05
C GLN A 37 21.07 -6.88 9.24
N PRO A 38 19.94 -6.23 9.58
CA PRO A 38 19.53 -5.00 8.92
C PRO A 38 20.63 -3.94 8.99
N GLN A 39 20.93 -3.33 7.85
CA GLN A 39 21.94 -2.29 7.76
C GLN A 39 21.44 -1.00 8.41
N PRO A 40 22.02 -0.56 9.54
CA PRO A 40 21.68 0.73 10.10
C PRO A 40 22.21 1.85 9.21
N ARG A 41 21.53 3.00 9.21
CA ARG A 41 22.03 4.20 8.57
C ARG A 41 23.18 4.78 9.37
N LEU A 42 24.27 5.10 8.68
CA LEU A 42 25.41 5.81 9.25
C LEU A 42 25.10 7.30 9.41
N PRO A 43 25.72 8.00 10.38
CA PRO A 43 25.61 9.45 10.49
C PRO A 43 25.96 10.15 9.16
N GLY A 44 25.11 11.08 8.71
CA GLY A 44 25.29 11.81 7.45
C GLY A 44 24.80 11.08 6.19
N MET A 45 24.34 9.83 6.28
CA MET A 45 23.77 9.13 5.13
C MET A 45 22.42 9.76 4.72
N PRO A 46 22.22 10.14 3.44
CA PRO A 46 20.99 10.79 3.01
C PRO A 46 19.80 9.81 3.05
N LEU A 47 18.63 10.33 3.43
CA LEU A 47 17.37 9.60 3.32
C LEU A 47 16.97 9.46 1.85
N GLN A 48 16.32 8.34 1.52
CA GLN A 48 15.84 8.07 0.17
C GLN A 48 14.54 8.83 -0.16
N CYS A 49 14.15 9.80 0.67
CA CYS A 49 12.93 10.59 0.53
C CYS A 49 12.80 11.26 -0.85
N GLY A 50 13.89 11.75 -1.44
CA GLY A 50 13.88 12.34 -2.78
C GLY A 50 13.56 11.36 -3.93
N LYS A 51 13.70 10.04 -3.69
CA LYS A 51 13.32 8.98 -4.63
C LYS A 51 12.03 8.27 -4.23
N CYS A 52 11.61 8.40 -2.98
CA CYS A 52 10.44 7.75 -2.44
C CYS A 52 9.18 8.56 -2.84
N PRO A 53 8.12 7.91 -3.35
CA PRO A 53 6.86 8.59 -3.68
C PRO A 53 6.18 9.23 -2.47
N LYS A 54 6.54 8.81 -1.25
CA LYS A 54 6.10 9.48 -0.01
C LYS A 54 6.69 10.88 0.13
N GLN A 55 7.86 11.16 -0.46
CA GLN A 55 8.61 12.43 -0.46
C GLN A 55 9.05 12.96 0.92
N SER A 56 8.22 12.83 1.94
CA SER A 56 8.51 13.20 3.31
C SER A 56 7.68 12.35 4.28
N PRO A 57 8.09 12.24 5.56
CA PRO A 57 7.29 11.59 6.60
C PRO A 57 5.91 12.25 6.79
N SER A 58 5.82 13.59 6.68
CA SER A 58 4.54 14.30 6.81
C SER A 58 3.57 13.99 5.66
N ASN A 59 4.08 13.90 4.43
CA ASN A 59 3.25 13.51 3.28
C ASN A 59 2.92 12.02 3.32
N ALA A 60 3.79 11.15 3.86
CA ALA A 60 3.47 9.75 4.09
C ALA A 60 2.22 9.57 4.96
N GLU A 61 2.08 10.37 6.02
CA GLU A 61 0.89 10.33 6.89
C GLU A 61 -0.37 10.75 6.13
N ARG A 62 -0.27 11.78 5.28
CA ARG A 62 -1.37 12.24 4.44
C ARG A 62 -1.80 11.20 3.39
N LEU A 63 -0.88 10.33 2.96
CA LEU A 63 -1.14 9.24 2.02
C LEU A 63 -1.80 8.02 2.69
N LYS A 64 -1.78 7.91 4.02
CA LYS A 64 -2.50 6.84 4.72
C LYS A 64 -4.00 7.09 4.68
N LEU A 65 -4.77 6.01 4.56
CA LEU A 65 -6.20 6.09 4.78
C LEU A 65 -6.47 6.49 6.23
N SER A 66 -7.37 7.47 6.41
CA SER A 66 -7.85 7.81 7.75
C SER A 66 -8.55 6.61 8.40
N PRO A 67 -8.65 6.54 9.74
CA PRO A 67 -9.38 5.47 10.42
C PRO A 67 -10.84 5.32 9.94
N LYS A 68 -11.49 6.43 9.57
CA LYS A 68 -12.84 6.43 9.00
C LYS A 68 -12.84 5.77 7.62
N ASN A 69 -11.92 6.14 6.75
CA ASN A 69 -11.81 5.57 5.41
C ASN A 69 -11.47 4.08 5.46
N TRP A 70 -10.62 3.67 6.39
CA TRP A 70 -10.31 2.25 6.64
C TRP A 70 -11.55 1.43 7.01
N ARG A 71 -12.38 1.93 7.91
CA ARG A 71 -13.63 1.26 8.31
C ARG A 71 -14.60 1.16 7.14
N THR A 72 -14.75 2.23 6.35
CA THR A 72 -15.58 2.22 5.14
C THR A 72 -15.09 1.21 4.11
N LEU A 73 -13.78 1.17 3.85
CA LEU A 73 -13.16 0.21 2.94
C LEU A 73 -13.37 -1.24 3.41
N LYS A 74 -13.19 -1.49 4.71
CA LYS A 74 -13.43 -2.82 5.31
C LYS A 74 -14.88 -3.25 5.13
N LEU A 75 -15.83 -2.38 5.49
CA LEU A 75 -17.26 -2.67 5.35
C LEU A 75 -17.66 -2.91 3.89
N TRP A 76 -17.09 -2.13 2.95
CA TRP A 76 -17.30 -2.34 1.51
C TRP A 76 -16.78 -3.70 1.05
N ARG A 77 -15.58 -4.12 1.48
CA ARG A 77 -15.02 -5.46 1.16
C ARG A 77 -15.90 -6.59 1.67
N GLU A 78 -16.38 -6.47 2.91
CA GLU A 78 -17.29 -7.45 3.51
C GLU A 78 -18.63 -7.51 2.77
N ALA A 79 -19.19 -6.35 2.41
CA ALA A 79 -20.42 -6.27 1.64
C ALA A 79 -20.23 -6.88 0.24
N LYS A 80 -19.13 -6.59 -0.44
CA LYS A 80 -18.83 -7.18 -1.76
C LYS A 80 -18.68 -8.70 -1.68
N ALA A 81 -17.93 -9.21 -0.70
CA ALA A 81 -17.74 -10.65 -0.50
C ALA A 81 -19.04 -11.40 -0.14
N THR A 82 -19.98 -10.74 0.54
CA THR A 82 -21.25 -11.34 0.97
C THR A 82 -22.45 -10.95 0.10
N PHE A 83 -22.21 -10.28 -1.04
CA PHE A 83 -23.27 -9.74 -1.90
C PHE A 83 -24.30 -8.89 -1.12
N GLY A 84 -23.81 -8.08 -0.18
CA GLY A 84 -24.59 -7.18 0.66
C GLY A 84 -25.28 -7.83 1.85
N ARG A 85 -25.17 -9.16 2.05
CA ARG A 85 -25.85 -9.88 3.15
C ARG A 85 -25.35 -9.49 4.53
N CYS A 86 -24.13 -8.96 4.66
CA CYS A 86 -23.62 -8.46 5.93
C CYS A 86 -24.24 -7.12 6.37
N LEU A 87 -25.00 -6.45 5.50
CA LEU A 87 -25.61 -5.15 5.80
C LEU A 87 -26.97 -5.31 6.44
N THR A 88 -27.23 -4.52 7.50
CA THR A 88 -28.60 -4.39 8.02
C THR A 88 -29.49 -3.63 7.03
N ARG A 89 -30.82 -3.80 7.13
CA ARG A 89 -31.79 -3.04 6.29
C ARG A 89 -31.61 -1.53 6.40
N ARG A 90 -31.24 -1.02 7.58
CA ARG A 90 -30.96 0.39 7.81
C ARG A 90 -29.71 0.84 7.06
N MET A 91 -28.62 0.09 7.17
CA MET A 91 -27.36 0.39 6.47
C MET A 91 -27.52 0.34 4.96
N ALA A 92 -28.25 -0.66 4.43
CA ALA A 92 -28.48 -0.80 3.00
C ALA A 92 -29.26 0.40 2.39
N ARG A 93 -30.05 1.11 3.21
CA ARG A 93 -30.80 2.31 2.80
C ARG A 93 -30.07 3.63 3.08
N ASP A 94 -28.94 3.58 3.78
CA ASP A 94 -28.17 4.76 4.16
C ASP A 94 -27.51 5.40 2.93
N ALA A 95 -27.81 6.69 2.67
CA ALA A 95 -27.31 7.39 1.50
C ALA A 95 -25.79 7.63 1.52
N ILE A 96 -25.20 7.78 2.71
CA ILE A 96 -23.76 7.98 2.88
C ILE A 96 -23.01 6.69 2.56
N ILE A 97 -23.49 5.55 3.09
CA ILE A 97 -22.91 4.23 2.79
C ILE A 97 -23.00 3.93 1.29
N ARG A 98 -24.18 4.11 0.69
CA ARG A 98 -24.37 3.87 -0.74
C ARG A 98 -23.47 4.73 -1.62
N ARG A 99 -23.35 6.02 -1.32
CA ARG A 99 -22.44 6.92 -2.04
C ARG A 99 -20.99 6.44 -1.93
N ASN A 100 -20.51 6.17 -0.71
CA ASN A 100 -19.14 5.71 -0.50
C ASN A 100 -18.85 4.38 -1.19
N PHE A 101 -19.81 3.45 -1.20
CA PHE A 101 -19.67 2.17 -1.88
C PHE A 101 -19.60 2.33 -3.39
N ALA A 102 -20.42 3.21 -3.97
CA ALA A 102 -20.38 3.50 -5.39
C ALA A 102 -19.01 4.05 -5.83
N GLU A 103 -18.43 4.97 -5.06
CA GLU A 103 -17.08 5.49 -5.33
C GLU A 103 -16.02 4.39 -5.24
N LEU A 104 -16.09 3.53 -4.22
CA LEU A 104 -15.17 2.41 -4.06
C LEU A 104 -15.30 1.39 -5.19
N ASP A 105 -16.52 1.10 -5.65
CA ASP A 105 -16.75 0.23 -6.80
C ASP A 105 -16.17 0.81 -8.10
N ALA A 106 -16.34 2.12 -8.33
CA ALA A 106 -15.76 2.80 -9.48
C ALA A 106 -14.23 2.70 -9.49
N ILE A 107 -13.59 2.95 -8.34
CA ILE A 107 -12.13 2.82 -8.17
C ILE A 107 -11.70 1.36 -8.37
N HIS A 108 -12.40 0.40 -7.76
CA HIS A 108 -12.06 -1.02 -7.89
C HIS A 108 -12.12 -1.49 -9.35
N ALA A 109 -13.18 -1.13 -10.06
CA ALA A 109 -13.35 -1.49 -11.46
C ALA A 109 -12.25 -0.87 -12.35
N GLN A 110 -11.76 0.33 -12.03
CA GLN A 110 -10.61 0.93 -12.74
C GLN A 110 -9.33 0.12 -12.50
N VAL A 111 -9.08 -0.29 -11.26
CA VAL A 111 -7.90 -1.11 -10.91
C VAL A 111 -7.96 -2.47 -11.60
N GLU A 112 -9.09 -3.17 -11.56
CA GLU A 112 -9.26 -4.47 -12.23
C GLU A 112 -9.00 -4.37 -13.74
N ARG A 113 -9.53 -3.33 -14.41
CA ARG A 113 -9.27 -3.09 -15.83
C ARG A 113 -7.79 -2.85 -16.13
N ALA A 114 -7.10 -2.07 -15.28
CA ALA A 114 -5.69 -1.80 -15.46
C ALA A 114 -4.83 -3.07 -15.28
N GLU A 115 -5.16 -3.90 -14.30
CA GLU A 115 -4.48 -5.18 -14.05
C GLU A 115 -4.68 -6.16 -15.21
N GLN A 116 -5.91 -6.29 -15.72
CA GLN A 116 -6.21 -7.11 -16.88
C GLN A 116 -5.44 -6.62 -18.11
N ALA A 117 -5.45 -5.32 -18.39
CA ALA A 117 -4.71 -4.74 -19.51
C ALA A 117 -3.20 -5.02 -19.43
N ALA A 118 -2.62 -4.91 -18.22
CA ALA A 118 -1.21 -5.23 -18.00
C ALA A 118 -0.91 -6.72 -18.23
N GLN A 119 -1.79 -7.63 -17.79
CA GLN A 119 -1.64 -9.08 -18.02
C GLN A 119 -1.72 -9.43 -19.51
N PHE A 120 -2.69 -8.87 -20.24
CA PHE A 120 -2.81 -9.07 -21.68
C PHE A 120 -1.58 -8.56 -22.44
N SER A 121 -1.07 -7.39 -22.09
CA SER A 121 0.15 -6.84 -22.70
C SER A 121 1.37 -7.73 -22.46
N LEU A 122 1.54 -8.28 -21.25
CA LEU A 122 2.63 -9.21 -20.92
C LEU A 122 2.55 -10.52 -21.71
N LEU A 123 1.35 -11.05 -21.93
CA LEU A 123 1.15 -12.26 -22.73
C LEU A 123 1.43 -12.01 -24.22
N ALA A 124 1.00 -10.85 -24.73
CA ALA A 124 1.24 -10.45 -26.13
C ALA A 124 2.72 -10.20 -26.45
N MET A 125 3.54 -9.72 -25.50
CA MET A 125 4.98 -9.53 -25.71
C MET A 125 5.80 -10.83 -25.65
N ARG A 126 5.19 -11.93 -25.17
CA ARG A 126 5.81 -13.26 -25.08
C ARG A 126 5.45 -14.18 -26.26
N SER A 127 4.57 -13.72 -27.14
CA SER A 127 4.08 -14.43 -28.32
C SER A 127 4.75 -13.89 -29.57
#